data_AF-A0A6I5QW48-F1
#
_entry.id   AF-A0A6I5QW48-F1
#
_cell.length_a   1.000
_cell.length_b   1.000
_cell.length_c   1.000
_cell.angle_alpha   90.00
_cell.angle_beta   90.00
_cell.angle_gamma   90.00
#
_symmetry.space_group_name_H-M   'P 1'
#
loop_
_entity.id
_entity.type
_entity.pdbx_description
1 polymer ?
#
loop_
_entity_poly.entity_id
_entity_poly.type
_entity_poly.pdbx_seq_one_letter_code
_entity_poly.pdbx_strand_id
1 'polypeptide(L)'
;MSLRCDRLLADGQAVKTMAKRGQRVTLKALDTPVTLSWFWRQHEDTGEREQHFVVATEVLSGPYLVRLGKRRWAIEACFKVLKHQFGWDAFGQGTRLGMYRWWLLGFISYLLAHWQFLASEQTTLDWQQAAQKARQTLFPQEVLACFLQELADVRPTLAELGVVITVARVPVAV
;
A
#
# COMPACT_ATOMS: atom_id res chain seq x y z
N MET A 1 -10.19 0.31 16.88
CA MET A 1 -9.06 1.07 17.46
C MET A 1 -8.13 0.05 18.11
N SER A 2 -6.80 0.18 18.00
CA SER A 2 -5.86 -0.76 18.66
C SER A 2 -5.74 -0.41 20.14
N LEU A 3 -5.55 -1.41 21.00
CA LEU A 3 -5.41 -1.24 22.44
C LEU A 3 -4.10 -1.87 22.91
N ARG A 4 -3.38 -1.19 23.82
CA ARG A 4 -2.22 -1.80 24.47
C ARG A 4 -2.66 -2.93 25.41
N CYS A 5 -1.82 -3.96 25.51
CA CYS A 5 -2.09 -5.17 26.29
C CYS A 5 -2.07 -4.95 27.81
N ASP A 6 -1.37 -3.92 28.28
CA ASP A 6 -1.23 -3.50 29.67
C ASP A 6 -2.36 -2.58 30.15
N ARG A 7 -3.28 -2.19 29.26
CA ARG A 7 -4.41 -1.35 29.62
C ARG A 7 -5.32 -2.08 30.60
N LEU A 8 -5.79 -1.36 31.61
CA LEU A 8 -6.60 -1.91 32.70
C LEU A 8 -8.10 -1.83 32.39
N LEU A 9 -8.79 -2.90 32.73
CA LEU A 9 -10.24 -3.01 32.85
C LEU A 9 -10.70 -2.30 34.14
N ALA A 10 -11.99 -2.04 34.26
CA ALA A 10 -12.58 -1.38 35.44
C ALA A 10 -12.37 -2.18 36.74
N ASP A 11 -12.25 -3.50 36.64
CA ASP A 11 -11.92 -4.42 37.74
C ASP A 11 -10.42 -4.46 38.10
N GLY A 12 -9.59 -3.65 37.43
CA GLY A 12 -8.15 -3.58 37.65
C GLY A 12 -7.34 -4.67 36.94
N GLN A 13 -7.97 -5.61 36.23
CA GLN A 13 -7.27 -6.61 35.44
C GLN A 13 -6.71 -6.02 34.15
N ALA A 14 -5.56 -6.53 33.69
CA ALA A 14 -5.00 -6.12 32.42
C ALA A 14 -5.74 -6.80 31.26
N VAL A 15 -5.93 -6.10 30.14
CA VAL A 15 -6.61 -6.61 28.94
C VAL A 15 -6.01 -7.94 28.44
N LYS A 16 -4.71 -8.15 28.62
CA LYS A 16 -4.04 -9.41 28.26
C LYS A 16 -4.54 -10.66 28.98
N THR A 17 -5.21 -10.53 30.13
CA THR A 17 -5.74 -11.67 30.89
C THR A 17 -7.08 -12.17 30.34
N MET A 18 -7.65 -11.48 29.34
CA MET A 18 -8.94 -11.87 28.76
C MET A 18 -8.87 -13.14 27.92
N ALA A 19 -9.55 -14.19 28.39
CA ALA A 19 -9.69 -15.45 27.68
C ALA A 19 -10.69 -15.40 26.51
N LYS A 20 -11.82 -14.69 26.67
CA LYS A 20 -12.93 -14.69 25.70
C LYS A 20 -12.86 -13.50 24.74
N ARG A 21 -13.02 -13.78 23.44
CA ARG A 21 -13.12 -12.76 22.38
C ARG A 21 -14.54 -12.22 22.25
N GLY A 22 -14.68 -10.94 21.91
CA GLY A 22 -15.96 -10.29 21.63
C GLY A 22 -16.78 -9.95 22.87
N GLN A 23 -16.13 -9.79 24.02
CA GLN A 23 -16.79 -9.45 25.27
C GLN A 23 -16.93 -7.94 25.42
N ARG A 24 -18.05 -7.50 26.01
CA ARG A 24 -18.27 -6.11 26.36
C ARG A 24 -17.67 -5.84 27.75
N VAL A 25 -16.78 -4.87 27.82
CA VAL A 25 -15.99 -4.54 29.01
C VAL A 25 -15.91 -3.02 29.19
N THR A 26 -15.69 -2.59 30.42
CA THR A 26 -15.41 -1.19 30.75
C THR A 26 -13.92 -1.04 31.05
N LEU A 27 -13.27 -0.03 30.46
CA LEU A 27 -11.85 0.26 30.72
C LEU A 27 -11.74 1.23 31.90
N LYS A 28 -10.69 1.12 32.71
CA LYS A 28 -10.52 1.92 33.96
C LYS A 28 -10.59 3.46 33.76
N ALA A 29 -10.34 3.94 32.56
CA ALA A 29 -10.35 5.36 32.21
C ALA A 29 -11.34 5.68 31.06
N LEU A 30 -12.37 4.86 30.89
CA LEU A 30 -13.40 5.08 29.88
C LEU A 30 -14.77 4.66 30.42
N ASP A 31 -15.65 5.64 30.60
CA ASP A 31 -17.00 5.42 31.15
C ASP A 31 -17.92 4.68 30.18
N THR A 32 -17.59 4.71 28.88
CA THR A 32 -18.36 4.00 27.86
C THR A 32 -17.88 2.56 27.73
N PRO A 33 -18.78 1.55 27.83
CA PRO A 33 -18.42 0.16 27.61
C PRO A 33 -18.02 -0.07 26.15
N VAL A 34 -16.99 -0.88 25.96
CA VAL A 34 -16.45 -1.24 24.65
C VAL A 34 -16.50 -2.75 24.46
N THR A 35 -16.72 -3.19 23.23
CA THR A 35 -16.51 -4.58 22.86
C THR A 35 -15.04 -4.80 22.50
N LEU A 36 -14.44 -5.80 23.15
CA LEU A 36 -13.03 -6.13 23.02
C LEU A 36 -12.86 -7.51 22.40
N SER A 37 -11.93 -7.61 21.45
CA SER A 37 -11.50 -8.86 20.85
C SER A 37 -9.99 -8.82 20.59
N TRP A 38 -9.41 -9.95 20.22
CA TRP A 38 -7.98 -10.06 19.99
C TRP A 38 -7.65 -11.11 18.94
N PHE A 39 -6.48 -10.98 18.32
CA PHE A 39 -5.93 -11.96 17.40
C PHE A 39 -4.42 -12.07 17.54
N TRP A 40 -3.87 -13.24 17.24
CA TRP A 40 -2.44 -13.44 17.14
C TRP A 40 -1.97 -13.00 15.76
N ARG A 41 -0.86 -12.27 15.74
CA ARG A 41 -0.07 -12.01 14.55
C ARG A 41 1.28 -12.67 14.74
N GLN A 42 1.73 -13.40 13.73
CA GLN A 42 3.07 -13.96 13.71
C GLN A 42 3.97 -13.01 12.92
N HIS A 43 5.15 -12.71 13.46
CA HIS A 43 6.20 -12.03 12.71
C HIS A 43 6.88 -13.07 11.80
N GLU A 44 6.96 -12.78 10.50
CA GLU A 44 7.55 -13.72 9.52
C GLU A 44 9.05 -13.92 9.78
N ASP A 45 9.75 -12.88 10.24
CA ASP A 45 11.20 -12.91 10.44
C ASP A 45 11.63 -13.65 11.72
N THR A 46 10.91 -13.47 12.83
CA THR A 46 11.27 -14.04 14.14
C THR A 46 10.43 -15.25 14.54
N GLY A 47 9.30 -15.48 13.86
CA GLY A 47 8.32 -16.50 14.25
C GLY A 47 7.55 -16.16 15.53
N GLU A 48 7.84 -15.05 16.19
CA GLU A 48 7.19 -14.63 17.43
C GLU A 48 5.74 -14.28 17.20
N ARG A 49 4.89 -14.64 18.17
CA ARG A 49 3.46 -14.33 18.15
C ARG A 49 3.16 -13.15 19.06
N GLU A 50 2.69 -12.07 18.45
CA GLU A 50 2.22 -10.89 19.16
C GLU A 50 0.70 -10.89 19.23
N GLN A 51 0.16 -10.65 20.43
CA GLN A 51 -1.28 -10.54 20.64
C GLN A 51 -1.73 -9.10 20.42
N HIS A 52 -2.56 -8.89 19.40
CA HIS A 52 -3.14 -7.58 19.12
C HIS A 52 -4.57 -7.50 19.64
N PHE A 53 -4.85 -6.43 20.39
CA PHE A 53 -6.17 -6.15 20.94
C PHE A 53 -6.88 -5.08 20.11
N VAL A 54 -8.16 -5.34 19.86
CA VAL A 54 -9.02 -4.48 19.07
C VAL A 54 -10.29 -4.17 19.84
N VAL A 55 -10.70 -2.91 19.77
CA VAL A 55 -11.89 -2.42 20.47
C VAL A 55 -12.82 -1.65 19.54
N ALA A 56 -14.11 -1.73 19.85
CA ALA A 56 -15.19 -0.93 19.28
C ALA A 56 -16.16 -0.49 20.39
N THR A 57 -16.80 0.65 20.22
CA THR A 57 -17.85 1.15 21.13
C THR A 57 -19.18 0.39 20.94
N GLU A 58 -19.42 -0.08 19.72
CA GLU A 58 -20.60 -0.87 19.35
C GLU A 58 -20.51 -2.33 19.81
N VAL A 59 -21.67 -2.96 19.99
CA VAL A 59 -21.77 -4.39 20.30
C VAL A 59 -21.52 -5.19 19.03
N LEU A 60 -20.25 -5.53 18.78
CA LEU A 60 -19.84 -6.30 17.59
C LEU A 60 -19.48 -7.74 17.93
N SER A 61 -19.65 -8.67 16.99
CA SER A 61 -19.16 -10.03 17.18
C SER A 61 -17.62 -10.05 17.21
N GLY A 62 -17.05 -10.90 18.08
CA GLY A 62 -15.60 -11.04 18.22
C GLY A 62 -14.85 -11.29 16.90
N PRO A 63 -15.33 -12.20 16.02
CA PRO A 63 -14.74 -12.44 14.71
C PRO A 63 -14.84 -11.24 13.76
N TYR A 64 -15.96 -10.53 13.77
CA TYR A 64 -16.15 -9.34 12.93
C TYR A 64 -15.21 -8.21 13.35
N LEU A 65 -15.08 -7.96 14.66
CA LEU A 65 -14.15 -6.97 15.19
C LEU A 65 -12.69 -7.28 14.84
N VAL A 66 -12.29 -8.56 14.89
CA VAL A 66 -10.95 -8.99 14.44
C VAL A 66 -10.76 -8.71 12.95
N ARG A 67 -11.76 -8.98 12.10
CA ARG A 67 -11.71 -8.68 10.66
C ARG A 67 -11.50 -7.19 10.40
N LEU A 68 -12.25 -6.33 11.10
CA LEU A 68 -12.07 -4.87 11.01
C LEU A 68 -10.68 -4.43 11.46
N GLY A 69 -10.19 -5.00 12.56
CA GLY A 69 -8.84 -4.79 13.06
C GLY A 69 -7.77 -5.09 12.01
N LYS A 70 -7.83 -6.28 11.41
CA LYS A 70 -6.91 -6.69 10.34
C LYS A 70 -6.96 -5.75 9.13
N ARG A 71 -8.16 -5.33 8.71
CA ARG A 71 -8.33 -4.38 7.58
C ARG A 71 -7.70 -3.01 7.87
N ARG A 72 -7.93 -2.46 9.06
CA ARG A 72 -7.29 -1.20 9.47
C ARG A 72 -5.77 -1.31 9.45
N TRP A 73 -5.25 -2.44 9.93
CA TRP A 73 -3.82 -2.68 9.98
C TRP A 73 -3.21 -2.84 8.58
N ALA A 74 -3.93 -3.47 7.64
CA ALA A 74 -3.54 -3.50 6.23
C ALA A 74 -3.50 -2.10 5.59
N ILE A 75 -4.44 -1.23 5.93
CA ILE A 75 -4.41 0.19 5.50
C ILE A 75 -3.16 0.88 6.05
N GLU A 76 -2.85 0.71 7.34
CA GLU A 76 -1.63 1.28 7.95
C GLU A 76 -0.36 0.76 7.28
N ALA A 77 -0.28 -0.54 7.01
CA ALA A 77 0.84 -1.15 6.30
C ALA A 77 0.99 -0.58 4.88
N CYS A 78 -0.11 -0.40 4.15
CA CYS A 78 -0.12 0.26 2.84
C CYS A 78 0.44 1.69 2.93
N PHE A 79 -0.02 2.50 3.89
CA PHE A 79 0.51 3.86 4.08
C PHE A 79 1.99 3.87 4.47
N LYS A 80 2.47 2.90 5.27
CA LYS A 80 3.91 2.76 5.57
C LYS A 80 4.72 2.49 4.31
N VAL A 81 4.23 1.60 3.44
CA VAL A 81 4.87 1.32 2.14
C VAL A 81 4.89 2.57 1.27
N LEU A 82 3.75 3.25 1.09
CA LEU A 82 3.66 4.47 0.29
C LEU A 82 4.62 5.55 0.80
N LYS A 83 4.69 5.72 2.12
CA LYS A 83 5.60 6.66 2.76
C LYS A 83 7.06 6.31 2.48
N HIS A 84 7.51 5.14 2.89
CA HIS A 84 8.93 4.81 2.93
C HIS A 84 9.50 4.31 1.61
N GLN A 85 8.69 3.65 0.78
CA GLN A 85 9.16 3.06 -0.49
C GLN A 85 8.80 3.88 -1.72
N PHE A 86 7.70 4.65 -1.66
CA PHE A 86 7.25 5.50 -2.77
C PHE A 86 7.40 7.00 -2.47
N GLY A 87 8.12 7.35 -1.41
CA GLY A 87 8.59 8.71 -1.14
C GLY A 87 7.48 9.72 -0.86
N TRP A 88 6.34 9.30 -0.28
CA TRP A 88 5.27 10.25 0.04
C TRP A 88 5.67 11.28 1.11
N ASP A 89 6.71 11.01 1.90
CA ASP A 89 7.30 11.92 2.88
C ASP A 89 8.53 12.70 2.37
N ALA A 90 9.15 12.28 1.28
CA ALA A 90 10.32 12.91 0.66
C ALA A 90 9.95 14.05 -0.29
N PHE A 91 9.04 14.93 0.14
CA PHE A 91 8.52 16.01 -0.69
C PHE A 91 9.38 17.28 -0.58
N GLY A 92 9.91 17.73 -1.72
CA GLY A 92 10.83 18.89 -1.80
C GLY A 92 10.24 20.18 -2.39
N GLN A 93 8.95 20.23 -2.76
CA GLN A 93 8.37 21.43 -3.39
C GLN A 93 7.61 22.30 -2.37
N GLY A 94 7.73 23.62 -2.45
CA GLY A 94 7.08 24.54 -1.49
C GLY A 94 5.60 24.84 -1.77
N THR A 95 4.97 24.22 -2.76
CA THR A 95 3.61 24.61 -3.23
C THR A 95 2.59 23.48 -3.04
N ARG A 96 1.34 23.86 -2.73
CA ARG A 96 0.20 22.92 -2.60
C ARG A 96 -0.05 22.11 -3.87
N LEU A 97 0.07 22.74 -5.04
CA LEU A 97 -0.08 22.07 -6.33
C LEU A 97 1.04 21.05 -6.58
N GLY A 98 2.28 21.39 -6.21
CA GLY A 98 3.41 20.48 -6.24
C GLY A 98 3.18 19.23 -5.39
N MET A 99 2.60 19.41 -4.20
CA MET A 99 2.30 18.31 -3.27
C MET A 99 1.31 17.32 -3.87
N TYR A 100 0.23 17.81 -4.47
CA TYR A 100 -0.75 16.94 -5.13
C TYR A 100 -0.15 16.20 -6.33
N ARG A 101 0.66 16.88 -7.16
CA ARG A 101 1.35 16.24 -8.28
C ARG A 101 2.30 15.14 -7.79
N TRP A 102 3.06 15.41 -6.73
CA TRP A 102 3.97 14.45 -6.12
C TRP A 102 3.23 13.21 -5.59
N TRP A 103 2.16 13.40 -4.82
CA TRP A 103 1.39 12.27 -4.30
C TRP A 103 0.72 11.46 -5.41
N LEU A 104 0.19 12.11 -6.45
CA LEU A 104 -0.36 11.40 -7.61
C LEU A 104 0.72 10.56 -8.31
N LEU A 105 1.91 11.13 -8.55
CA LEU A 105 3.03 10.40 -9.14
C LEU A 105 3.45 9.21 -8.27
N GLY A 106 3.63 9.41 -6.97
CA GLY A 106 3.97 8.33 -6.03
C GLY A 106 2.89 7.24 -5.98
N PHE A 107 1.61 7.61 -6.04
CA PHE A 107 0.51 6.66 -6.10
C PHE A 107 0.48 5.87 -7.41
N ILE A 108 0.70 6.52 -8.55
CA ILE A 108 0.81 5.85 -9.86
C ILE A 108 1.98 4.87 -9.84
N SER A 109 3.16 5.28 -9.33
CA SER A 109 4.32 4.38 -9.20
C SER A 109 4.01 3.14 -8.35
N TYR A 110 3.27 3.30 -7.24
CA TYR A 110 2.79 2.19 -6.43
C TYR A 110 1.88 1.24 -7.22
N LEU A 111 0.90 1.78 -7.96
CA LEU A 111 -0.02 0.97 -8.75
C LEU A 111 0.72 0.18 -9.84
N LEU A 112 1.68 0.80 -10.52
CA LEU A 112 2.47 0.13 -11.56
C LEU A 112 3.36 -0.99 -10.98
N ALA A 113 4.02 -0.75 -9.84
CA ALA A 113 4.80 -1.77 -9.15
C ALA A 113 3.91 -2.93 -8.68
N HIS A 114 2.75 -2.62 -8.12
CA HIS A 114 1.80 -3.63 -7.67
C HIS A 114 1.23 -4.45 -8.84
N TRP A 115 0.92 -3.80 -9.96
CA TRP A 115 0.49 -4.47 -11.18
C TRP A 115 1.54 -5.46 -11.68
N GLN A 116 2.81 -5.04 -11.72
CA GLN A 116 3.91 -5.91 -12.13
C GLN A 116 4.09 -7.11 -11.20
N PHE A 117 3.89 -6.92 -9.89
CA PHE A 117 3.91 -8.02 -8.93
C PHE A 117 2.76 -9.01 -9.18
N LEU A 118 1.53 -8.53 -9.38
CA LEU A 118 0.37 -9.37 -9.67
C LEU A 118 0.51 -10.13 -11.00
N ALA A 119 1.19 -9.54 -11.98
CA ALA A 119 1.50 -10.19 -13.25
C ALA A 119 2.65 -11.21 -13.16
N SER A 120 3.33 -11.30 -12.01
CA SER A 120 4.45 -12.21 -11.80
C SER A 120 4.02 -13.44 -11.00
N GLU A 121 4.76 -14.55 -11.15
CA GLU A 121 4.56 -15.77 -10.35
C GLU A 121 5.22 -15.69 -8.96
N GLN A 122 5.58 -14.48 -8.50
CA GLN A 122 6.25 -14.31 -7.21
C GLN A 122 5.28 -14.53 -6.05
N THR A 123 5.69 -15.34 -5.09
CA THR A 123 4.92 -15.62 -3.86
C THR A 123 5.19 -14.59 -2.75
N THR A 124 6.33 -13.89 -2.81
CA THR A 124 6.75 -12.89 -1.84
C THR A 124 6.87 -11.51 -2.49
N LEU A 125 6.34 -10.50 -1.82
CA LEU A 125 6.29 -9.13 -2.34
C LEU A 125 7.54 -8.34 -1.93
N ASP A 126 8.47 -8.21 -2.88
CA ASP A 126 9.57 -7.24 -2.82
C ASP A 126 9.21 -6.02 -3.67
N TRP A 127 8.87 -4.92 -2.99
CA TRP A 127 8.47 -3.67 -3.61
C TRP A 127 9.57 -3.03 -4.46
N GLN A 128 10.84 -3.15 -4.07
CA GLN A 128 11.95 -2.58 -4.83
C GLN A 128 12.14 -3.36 -6.14
N GLN A 129 12.13 -4.69 -6.07
CA GLN A 129 12.23 -5.53 -7.26
C GLN A 129 11.02 -5.35 -8.19
N ALA A 130 9.81 -5.27 -7.65
CA ALA A 130 8.60 -5.04 -8.42
C ALA A 130 8.63 -3.68 -9.13
N ALA A 131 9.06 -2.62 -8.45
CA ALA A 131 9.23 -1.30 -9.04
C ALA A 131 10.31 -1.26 -10.13
N GLN A 132 11.44 -1.94 -9.92
CA GLN A 132 12.50 -2.06 -10.93
C GLN A 132 12.01 -2.79 -12.17
N LYS A 133 11.33 -3.93 -12.01
CA LYS A 133 10.73 -4.66 -13.13
C LYS A 133 9.70 -3.81 -13.86
N ALA A 134 8.79 -3.15 -13.13
CA ALA A 134 7.78 -2.27 -13.74
C ALA A 134 8.44 -1.15 -14.56
N ARG A 135 9.52 -0.57 -14.05
CA ARG A 135 10.31 0.42 -14.79
C ARG A 135 10.97 -0.21 -16.04
N GLN A 136 11.49 -1.42 -15.97
CA GLN A 136 12.14 -2.06 -17.12
C GLN A 136 11.14 -2.53 -18.19
N THR A 137 9.93 -2.92 -17.81
CA THR A 137 8.92 -3.46 -18.73
C THR A 137 8.01 -2.38 -19.31
N LEU A 138 7.49 -1.49 -18.45
CA LEU A 138 6.47 -0.51 -18.83
C LEU A 138 7.10 0.78 -19.37
N PHE A 139 8.19 1.26 -18.77
CA PHE A 139 8.77 2.54 -19.16
C PHE A 139 9.28 2.59 -20.61
N PRO A 140 9.98 1.56 -21.14
CA PRO A 140 10.40 1.59 -22.54
C PRO A 140 9.23 1.63 -23.52
N GLN A 141 8.10 0.99 -23.17
CA GLN A 141 6.91 0.97 -24.01
C GLN A 141 6.26 2.36 -24.07
N GLU A 142 6.14 3.04 -22.94
CA GLU A 142 5.59 4.40 -22.87
C GLU A 142 6.50 5.42 -23.55
N VAL A 143 7.82 5.34 -23.34
CA VAL A 143 8.79 6.21 -24.02
C VAL A 143 8.72 6.00 -25.53
N LEU A 144 8.66 4.76 -25.98
CA LEU A 144 8.51 4.45 -27.41
C LEU A 144 7.19 4.98 -27.96
N ALA A 145 6.07 4.82 -27.24
CA ALA A 145 4.78 5.34 -27.66
C ALA A 145 4.80 6.87 -27.80
N CYS A 146 5.36 7.59 -26.82
CA CYS A 146 5.50 9.04 -26.89
C CYS A 146 6.39 9.46 -28.06
N PHE A 147 7.53 8.79 -28.25
CA PHE A 147 8.44 9.06 -29.38
C PHE A 147 7.77 8.84 -30.73
N LEU A 148 7.02 7.74 -30.89
CA LEU A 148 6.29 7.45 -32.13
C LEU A 148 5.20 8.49 -32.41
N GLN A 149 4.55 9.01 -31.36
CA GLN A 149 3.56 10.07 -31.47
C GLN A 149 4.21 11.39 -31.91
N GLU A 150 5.29 11.82 -31.26
CA GLU A 150 6.03 13.03 -31.66
C GLU A 150 6.55 12.92 -33.10
N LEU A 151 7.03 11.75 -33.50
CA LEU A 151 7.51 11.49 -34.85
C LEU A 151 6.38 11.55 -35.89
N ALA A 152 5.16 11.15 -35.51
CA ALA A 152 3.97 11.32 -36.34
C ALA A 152 3.61 12.80 -36.52
N ASP A 153 3.67 13.58 -35.44
CA ASP A 153 3.35 15.01 -35.44
C ASP A 153 4.36 15.84 -36.27
N VAL A 154 5.64 15.46 -36.25
CA VAL A 154 6.74 16.17 -36.96
C VAL A 154 6.90 15.70 -38.42
N ARG A 155 6.32 14.55 -38.79
CA ARG A 155 6.35 13.98 -40.15
C ARG A 155 6.00 14.96 -41.30
N PRO A 156 4.96 15.82 -41.23
CA PRO A 156 4.67 16.78 -42.30
C PRO A 156 5.80 17.79 -42.51
N THR A 157 6.36 18.35 -41.44
CA THR A 157 7.48 19.29 -41.49
C THR A 157 8.74 18.65 -42.09
N LEU A 158 9.01 17.39 -41.76
CA LEU A 158 10.12 16.64 -42.34
C LEU A 158 9.94 16.40 -43.84
N ALA A 159 8.71 16.15 -44.29
CA ALA A 159 8.41 15.98 -45.71
C ALA A 159 8.66 17.28 -46.50
N GLU A 160 8.34 18.45 -45.94
CA GLU A 160 8.66 19.76 -46.53
C GLU A 160 10.17 19.99 -46.65
N LEU A 161 10.96 19.45 -45.71
CA LEU A 161 12.42 19.48 -45.74
C LEU A 161 13.04 18.35 -46.60
N GLY A 162 12.23 17.52 -47.27
CA GLY A 162 12.68 16.42 -48.11
C GLY A 162 13.17 15.18 -47.36
N VAL A 163 12.84 15.06 -46.07
CA VAL A 163 13.24 13.94 -45.20
C VAL A 163 12.08 12.94 -45.03
N VAL A 164 12.33 11.67 -45.34
CA VAL A 164 11.36 10.58 -45.16
C VAL A 164 11.85 9.63 -44.06
N ILE A 165 11.03 9.44 -43.02
CA ILE A 165 11.30 8.48 -41.94
C ILE A 165 10.33 7.29 -42.03
N THR A 166 10.89 6.09 -42.12
CA THR A 166 10.15 4.82 -42.14
C THR A 166 10.43 4.05 -40.85
N VAL A 167 9.39 3.77 -40.08
CA VAL A 167 9.48 2.93 -38.88
C VAL A 167 8.98 1.54 -39.25
N ALA A 168 9.83 0.52 -39.10
CA ALA A 168 9.47 -0.87 -39.34
C ALA A 168 9.64 -1.68 -38.06
N ARG A 169 8.69 -2.57 -37.76
CA ARG A 169 8.81 -3.50 -36.64
C ARG A 169 9.68 -4.66 -37.07
N VAL A 170 10.86 -4.79 -36.48
CA VAL A 170 11.76 -5.92 -36.73
C VAL A 170 11.36 -7.07 -35.80
N PRO A 171 11.22 -8.31 -36.29
CA PRO A 171 10.96 -9.46 -35.43
C PRO A 171 12.14 -9.68 -34.48
N VAL A 172 11.86 -9.79 -33.19
CA VAL A 172 12.86 -10.18 -32.19
C VAL A 172 12.86 -11.70 -32.14
N ALA A 173 14.00 -12.34 -32.43
CA ALA A 173 14.15 -13.79 -32.23
C ALA A 173 13.99 -14.09 -30.73
N VAL A 174 13.02 -14.94 -30.41
CA VAL A 174 12.76 -15.44 -29.04
C VAL A 174 13.82 -16.47 -28.67
#